data_AF-A0A074RUH7-F1
#
_entry.id   AF-A0A074RUH7-F1
#
_cell.length_a   1.000
_cell.length_b   1.000
_cell.length_c   1.000
_cell.angle_alpha   90.00
_cell.angle_beta   90.00
_cell.angle_gamma   90.00
#
_symmetry.space_group_name_H-M   'P 1'
#
loop_
_entity.id
_entity.type
_entity.pdbx_description
1 polymer ?
#
loop_
_entity_poly.entity_id
_entity_poly.type
_entity_poly.pdbx_seq_one_letter_code
_entity_poly.pdbx_strand_id
1 'polypeptide(L)'
;MSLNWVMLDERKKPVPLPNERNITTIPNAQVTVHIPTSSEDNTRTTQTLTATGHVWLTSDRCVFVASPHQSTSLDLFSLVSQAISSAPANETSTTKLETLSLPWVSVLSTSFIQPYFAANYLAMDVRPAEGGGLALGTKVEVRLTDRGMFEFINTVESVRSTAIERAREARLGEPLPMYNQPQPGTAPPTDDLPPGYTV
;
A
#
# COMPACT_ATOMS: atom_id res chain seq x y z
N MET A 1 6.42 -4.17 2.58
CA MET A 1 5.66 -3.07 3.21
C MET A 1 6.09 -2.98 4.65
N SER A 2 6.00 -1.82 5.28
CA SER A 2 6.47 -1.67 6.65
C SER A 2 5.69 -0.62 7.42
N LEU A 3 5.30 -0.98 8.63
CA LEU A 3 4.85 -0.06 9.67
C LEU A 3 6.09 0.53 10.36
N ASN A 4 6.10 1.85 10.55
CA ASN A 4 7.12 2.63 11.27
C ASN A 4 8.57 2.53 10.77
N TRP A 5 8.82 2.06 9.55
CA TRP A 5 10.18 1.91 8.99
C TRP A 5 10.46 2.76 7.74
N VAL A 6 9.76 3.88 7.58
CA VAL A 6 10.10 4.82 6.49
C VAL A 6 11.34 5.62 6.89
N MET A 7 12.38 5.61 6.06
CA MET A 7 13.52 6.53 6.22
C MET A 7 13.08 7.95 5.91
N LEU A 8 13.32 8.86 6.85
CA LEU A 8 13.00 10.28 6.74
C LEU A 8 14.29 11.10 6.65
N ASP A 9 14.25 12.20 5.90
CA ASP A 9 15.30 13.21 5.91
C ASP A 9 15.21 14.10 7.17
N GLU A 10 16.14 15.04 7.33
CA GLU A 10 16.14 16.03 8.42
C GLU A 10 14.87 16.89 8.45
N ARG A 11 14.16 16.98 7.32
CA ARG A 11 12.92 17.74 7.13
C ARG A 11 11.67 16.87 7.24
N LYS A 12 11.79 15.63 7.73
CA LYS A 12 10.72 14.64 7.88
C LYS A 12 10.02 14.26 6.56
N LYS A 13 10.71 14.40 5.44
CA LYS A 13 10.25 13.92 4.14
C LYS A 13 10.76 12.49 3.91
N PRO A 14 9.95 11.62 3.30
CA PRO A 14 10.40 10.27 2.98
C PRO A 14 11.53 10.32 1.96
N VAL A 15 12.59 9.55 2.22
CA VAL A 15 13.70 9.39 1.28
C VAL A 15 13.23 8.50 0.11
N PRO A 16 13.29 9.00 -1.15
CA PRO A 16 12.88 8.22 -2.32
C PRO A 16 13.87 7.09 -2.61
N LEU A 17 13.35 5.97 -3.10
CA LEU A 17 14.11 4.84 -3.62
C LEU A 17 14.73 5.19 -4.99
N PRO A 18 15.75 4.44 -5.44
CA PRO A 18 16.29 4.58 -6.79
C PRO A 18 15.16 4.43 -7.83
N ASN A 19 15.00 5.45 -8.70
CA ASN A 19 13.96 5.56 -9.72
C ASN A 19 12.52 5.84 -9.20
N GLU A 20 12.34 6.09 -7.89
CA GLU A 20 11.05 6.49 -7.34
C GLU A 20 10.79 7.98 -7.60
N ARG A 21 9.67 8.30 -8.26
CA ARG A 21 9.24 9.69 -8.52
C ARG A 21 8.11 10.10 -7.60
N ASN A 22 8.21 11.27 -6.97
CA ASN A 22 7.10 11.87 -6.23
C ASN A 22 6.03 12.40 -7.21
N ILE A 23 4.77 12.04 -6.98
CA ILE A 23 3.64 12.39 -7.85
C ILE A 23 2.79 13.47 -7.19
N THR A 24 2.36 13.24 -5.95
CA THR A 24 1.63 14.24 -5.18
C THR A 24 1.87 14.05 -3.69
N THR A 25 1.71 15.13 -2.93
CA THR A 25 1.79 15.13 -1.48
C THR A 25 0.51 15.74 -0.93
N ILE A 26 -0.08 15.09 0.05
CA ILE A 26 -1.36 15.45 0.63
C ILE A 26 -1.12 15.76 2.10
N PRO A 27 -1.21 17.04 2.50
CA PRO A 27 -1.12 17.41 3.90
C PRO A 27 -2.40 17.05 4.66
N ASN A 28 -2.29 16.96 5.98
CA ASN A 28 -3.41 16.82 6.93
C ASN A 28 -4.35 15.64 6.62
N ALA A 29 -3.83 14.56 6.06
CA ALA A 29 -4.59 13.35 5.86
C ALA A 29 -4.63 12.54 7.16
N GLN A 30 -5.82 12.06 7.53
CA GLN A 30 -5.98 11.11 8.62
C GLN A 30 -5.91 9.69 8.05
N VAL A 31 -5.01 8.89 8.60
CA VAL A 31 -4.81 7.49 8.23
C VAL A 31 -5.17 6.61 9.42
N THR A 32 -6.02 5.62 9.17
CA THR A 32 -6.37 4.57 10.13
C THR A 32 -5.96 3.22 9.57
N VAL A 33 -5.23 2.43 10.34
CA VAL A 33 -4.80 1.08 9.99
C VAL A 33 -5.47 0.10 10.94
N HIS A 34 -6.24 -0.83 10.38
CA HIS A 34 -6.86 -1.93 11.10
C HIS A 34 -6.05 -3.20 10.86
N ILE A 35 -5.42 -3.72 11.91
CA ILE A 35 -4.60 -4.92 11.87
C ILE A 35 -5.33 -6.02 12.65
N PRO A 36 -5.80 -7.09 11.98
CA PRO A 36 -6.38 -8.23 12.68
C PRO A 36 -5.35 -8.91 13.59
N THR A 37 -5.72 -9.15 14.84
CA THR A 37 -4.91 -9.85 15.82
C THR A 37 -5.66 -11.11 16.30
N SER A 38 -5.00 -12.26 16.25
CA SER A 38 -5.52 -13.49 16.87
C SER A 38 -5.04 -13.53 18.32
N SER A 39 -5.95 -13.34 19.28
CA SER A 39 -5.66 -13.70 20.68
C SER A 39 -5.82 -15.21 20.88
N GLU A 40 -5.06 -15.78 21.82
CA GLU A 40 -5.04 -17.21 22.15
C GLU A 40 -6.44 -17.76 22.50
N ASP A 41 -7.37 -16.90 22.90
CA ASP A 41 -8.74 -17.25 23.32
C ASP A 41 -9.75 -17.36 22.16
N ASN A 42 -9.28 -17.59 20.92
CA ASN A 42 -10.09 -17.68 19.69
C ASN A 42 -10.97 -16.44 19.37
N THR A 43 -10.80 -15.36 20.14
CA THR A 43 -11.42 -14.06 19.93
C THR A 43 -10.63 -13.31 18.88
N ARG A 44 -11.27 -12.96 17.76
CA ARG A 44 -10.66 -12.08 16.75
C ARG A 44 -10.68 -10.66 17.29
N THR A 45 -9.52 -10.15 17.67
CA THR A 45 -9.34 -8.75 18.05
C THR A 45 -8.79 -7.98 16.84
N THR A 46 -8.95 -6.66 16.83
CA THR A 46 -8.40 -5.82 15.77
C THR A 46 -7.69 -4.64 16.41
N GLN A 47 -6.38 -4.59 16.24
CA GLN A 47 -5.60 -3.43 16.63
C GLN A 47 -5.87 -2.31 15.63
N THR A 48 -6.36 -1.18 16.11
CA THR A 48 -6.65 -0.01 15.28
C THR A 48 -5.66 1.10 15.64
N LEU A 49 -4.90 1.56 14.64
CA LEU A 49 -3.93 2.63 14.78
C LEU A 49 -4.37 3.82 13.94
N THR A 50 -4.56 4.99 14.55
CA THR A 50 -4.96 6.21 13.83
C THR A 50 -3.92 7.29 14.04
N ALA A 51 -3.58 8.01 12.97
CA ALA A 51 -2.74 9.20 13.06
C ALA A 51 -3.10 10.18 11.93
N THR A 52 -2.86 11.46 12.18
CA THR A 52 -2.96 12.52 11.17
C THR A 52 -1.58 12.95 10.73
N GLY A 53 -1.39 13.19 9.44
CA GLY A 53 -0.08 13.51 8.90
C GLY A 53 -0.10 13.82 7.41
N HIS A 54 1.01 13.53 6.78
CA HIS A 54 1.21 13.74 5.35
C HIS A 54 1.19 12.40 4.62
N VAL A 55 0.50 12.35 3.48
CA VAL A 55 0.51 11.20 2.57
C VAL A 55 1.26 11.60 1.30
N TRP A 56 2.32 10.87 0.98
CA TRP A 56 3.05 10.98 -0.28
C TRP A 56 2.63 9.86 -1.20
N LEU A 57 2.13 10.23 -2.37
CA LEU A 57 1.94 9.30 -3.47
C LEU A 57 3.16 9.38 -4.37
N THR A 58 3.88 8.27 -4.47
CA THR A 58 5.02 8.13 -5.37
C THR A 58 4.69 7.15 -6.48
N SER A 59 5.61 7.01 -7.44
CA SER A 59 5.46 6.06 -8.54
C SER A 59 5.42 4.60 -8.10
N ASP A 60 5.91 4.28 -6.90
CA ASP A 60 6.15 2.89 -6.47
C ASP A 60 5.40 2.53 -5.18
N ARG A 61 5.14 3.51 -4.31
CA ARG A 61 4.45 3.31 -3.03
C ARG A 61 3.64 4.53 -2.57
N CYS A 62 2.64 4.27 -1.75
CA CYS A 62 2.01 5.24 -0.87
C CYS A 62 2.80 5.30 0.45
N VAL A 63 3.21 6.48 0.88
CA VAL A 63 3.93 6.68 2.14
C VAL A 63 3.15 7.61 3.03
N PHE A 64 2.98 7.25 4.30
CA PHE A 64 2.44 8.13 5.32
C PHE A 64 3.49 8.45 6.37
N VAL A 65 3.50 9.69 6.83
CA VAL A 65 4.30 10.16 7.97
C VAL A 65 3.39 10.99 8.84
N ALA A 66 3.26 10.58 10.10
CA ALA A 66 2.49 11.28 11.10
C ALA A 66 3.09 12.65 11.38
N SER A 67 2.21 13.65 11.50
CA SER A 67 2.63 14.97 11.93
C SER A 67 2.89 14.94 13.45
N PRO A 68 4.01 15.51 13.92
CA PRO A 68 4.37 15.49 15.34
C PRO A 68 3.47 16.35 16.24
N HIS A 69 2.44 17.00 15.69
CA HIS A 69 1.73 18.09 16.36
C HIS A 69 0.20 18.07 16.26
N GLN A 70 -0.42 16.90 16.19
CA GLN A 70 -1.86 16.83 16.43
C GLN A 70 -2.19 15.67 17.36
N SER A 71 -1.95 15.91 18.64
CA SER A 71 -2.83 15.40 19.69
C SER A 71 -4.17 16.10 19.49
N THR A 72 -4.98 15.65 18.51
CA THR A 72 -6.38 16.07 18.48
C THR A 72 -7.03 15.46 19.72
N SER A 73 -7.12 16.29 20.76
CA SER A 73 -8.14 16.27 21.79
C SER A 73 -9.32 15.40 21.36
N LEU A 74 -9.59 14.34 22.12
CA LEU A 74 -10.60 13.29 21.90
C LEU A 74 -10.16 11.97 21.22
N ASP A 75 -8.91 11.54 21.34
CA ASP A 75 -8.61 10.09 21.29
C ASP A 75 -9.07 9.41 22.59
N LEU A 76 -10.37 9.50 22.88
CA LEU A 76 -11.01 8.82 24.00
C LEU A 76 -10.81 7.30 23.88
N PHE A 77 -10.72 6.78 22.66
CA PHE A 77 -10.43 5.37 22.38
C PHE A 77 -9.04 4.93 22.88
N SER A 78 -8.00 5.75 22.72
CA SER A 78 -6.65 5.42 23.24
C SER A 78 -6.62 5.44 24.77
N LEU A 79 -7.35 6.38 25.38
CA LEU A 79 -7.50 6.48 26.84
C LEU A 79 -8.32 5.33 27.43
N VAL A 80 -9.40 4.90 26.76
CA VAL A 80 -10.21 3.75 27.19
C VAL A 80 -9.42 2.44 27.10
N SER A 81 -8.56 2.27 26.08
CA SER A 81 -7.64 1.13 26.01
C SER A 81 -6.63 1.11 27.17
N GLN A 82 -6.23 2.27 27.72
CA GLN A 82 -5.33 2.34 28.87
C GLN A 82 -6.04 2.12 30.21
N ALA A 83 -7.33 2.46 30.33
CA ALA A 83 -8.04 2.42 31.61
C ALA A 83 -8.55 1.04 32.04
N ILE A 84 -8.70 0.07 31.13
CA ILE A 84 -9.29 -1.26 31.43
C ILE A 84 -8.21 -2.34 31.62
N SER A 85 -6.94 -2.06 31.33
CA SER A 85 -5.84 -3.02 31.52
C SER A 85 -5.25 -2.88 32.93
N SER A 86 -5.92 -3.46 33.92
CA SER A 86 -5.45 -3.57 35.31
C SER A 86 -4.47 -4.74 35.52
N ALA A 87 -3.53 -4.94 34.58
CA ALA A 87 -2.48 -5.95 34.69
C ALA A 87 -1.12 -5.32 35.04
N PRO A 88 -0.32 -5.93 35.92
CA PRO A 88 0.92 -5.34 36.38
C PRO A 88 1.98 -5.36 35.26
N ALA A 89 2.68 -4.23 35.13
CA ALA A 89 3.94 -4.00 34.42
C ALA A 89 4.52 -5.20 33.62
N ASN A 90 4.01 -5.40 32.41
CA ASN A 90 4.79 -5.96 31.32
C ASN A 90 4.66 -4.95 30.17
N GLU A 91 5.78 -4.48 29.62
CA GLU A 91 5.85 -3.39 28.64
C GLU A 91 5.06 -3.71 27.36
N THR A 92 3.75 -3.48 27.37
CA THR A 92 2.92 -3.45 26.17
C THR A 92 3.10 -2.08 25.54
N SER A 93 4.19 -1.93 24.78
CA SER A 93 4.41 -0.77 23.92
C SER A 93 3.17 -0.58 23.05
N THR A 94 2.34 0.41 23.37
CA THR A 94 1.16 0.75 22.58
C THR A 94 1.68 1.29 21.24
N THR A 95 1.68 0.45 20.21
CA THR A 95 2.31 0.77 18.93
C THR A 95 1.63 1.99 18.31
N LYS A 96 2.29 3.14 18.35
CA LYS A 96 1.80 4.35 17.69
C LYS A 96 2.08 4.28 16.19
N LEU A 97 1.15 4.78 15.37
CA LEU A 97 1.40 4.95 13.93
C LEU A 97 2.22 6.23 13.70
N GLU A 98 3.49 6.06 13.36
CA GLU A 98 4.39 7.17 13.03
C GLU A 98 4.66 7.25 11.53
N THR A 99 4.97 6.11 10.90
CA THR A 99 5.16 6.05 9.45
C THR A 99 4.54 4.78 8.88
N LEU A 100 4.17 4.80 7.61
CA LEU A 100 3.65 3.63 6.91
C LEU A 100 4.13 3.66 5.46
N SER A 101 4.73 2.55 5.00
CA SER A 101 5.21 2.38 3.63
C SER A 101 4.41 1.30 2.93
N LEU A 102 3.62 1.71 1.94
CA LEU A 102 2.76 0.82 1.16
C LEU A 102 3.10 0.78 -0.34
N PRO A 103 3.97 -0.14 -0.79
CA PRO A 103 4.11 -0.51 -2.21
C PRO A 103 2.77 -0.74 -2.92
N TRP A 104 2.60 -0.12 -4.10
CA TRP A 104 1.35 -0.22 -4.87
C TRP A 104 1.01 -1.65 -5.29
N VAL A 105 2.05 -2.44 -5.58
CA VAL A 105 1.93 -3.87 -5.93
C VAL A 105 1.35 -4.74 -4.82
N SER A 106 1.39 -4.26 -3.57
CA SER A 106 0.86 -4.97 -2.41
C SER A 106 -0.52 -4.45 -1.98
N VAL A 107 -1.03 -3.39 -2.61
CA VAL A 107 -2.42 -2.94 -2.45
C VAL A 107 -3.32 -3.83 -3.31
N LEU A 108 -4.20 -4.60 -2.65
CA LEU A 108 -5.08 -5.58 -3.29
C LEU A 108 -6.32 -4.92 -3.90
N SER A 109 -6.91 -3.98 -3.18
CA SER A 109 -8.12 -3.28 -3.59
C SER A 109 -8.09 -1.83 -3.12
N THR A 110 -8.85 -0.98 -3.81
CA THR A 110 -9.14 0.41 -3.43
C THR A 110 -10.64 0.58 -3.52
N SER A 111 -11.29 1.05 -2.45
CA SER A 111 -12.74 1.27 -2.41
C SER A 111 -13.06 2.60 -1.76
N PHE A 112 -13.93 3.37 -2.40
CA PHE A 112 -14.41 4.63 -1.85
C PHE A 112 -15.69 4.41 -1.07
N ILE A 113 -15.71 4.82 0.20
CA ILE A 113 -16.86 4.67 1.09
C ILE A 113 -17.38 6.04 1.46
N GLN A 114 -18.70 6.22 1.36
CA GLN A 114 -19.43 7.44 1.73
C GLN A 114 -20.44 7.13 2.84
N PRO A 115 -20.02 7.18 4.11
CA PRO A 115 -20.94 6.96 5.22
C PRO A 115 -21.97 8.08 5.31
N TYR A 116 -23.19 7.75 5.73
CA TYR A 116 -24.24 8.76 5.96
C TYR A 116 -23.89 9.79 7.05
N PHE A 117 -23.14 9.36 8.09
CA PHE A 117 -22.85 10.17 9.28
C PHE A 117 -21.35 10.23 9.62
N ALA A 118 -20.47 10.08 8.64
CA ALA A 118 -19.04 10.23 8.85
C ALA A 118 -18.35 10.80 7.60
N ALA A 119 -17.08 11.18 7.74
CA ALA A 119 -16.28 11.65 6.61
C ALA A 119 -16.05 10.51 5.61
N ASN A 120 -16.13 10.85 4.32
CA ASN A 120 -15.79 9.94 3.23
C ASN A 120 -14.33 9.49 3.35
N TYR A 121 -14.05 8.25 2.97
CA TYR A 121 -12.69 7.70 3.06
C TYR A 121 -12.39 6.74 1.92
N LEU A 122 -11.11 6.65 1.58
CA LEU A 122 -10.59 5.63 0.69
C LEU A 122 -10.10 4.46 1.55
N ALA A 123 -10.72 3.30 1.38
CA ALA A 123 -10.28 2.05 1.98
C ALA A 123 -9.36 1.30 1.01
N MET A 124 -8.25 0.79 1.54
CA MET A 124 -7.28 -0.02 0.83
C MET A 124 -7.07 -1.33 1.58
N ASP A 125 -7.29 -2.44 0.89
CA ASP A 125 -6.92 -3.76 1.42
C ASP A 125 -5.47 -4.05 1.09
N VAL A 126 -4.69 -4.45 2.09
CA VAL A 126 -3.24 -4.56 1.97
C VAL A 126 -2.79 -5.99 2.16
N ARG A 127 -1.97 -6.49 1.23
CA ARG A 127 -1.27 -7.77 1.41
C ARG A 127 -0.08 -7.55 2.36
N PRO A 128 -0.01 -8.27 3.50
CA PRO A 128 1.11 -8.14 4.41
C PRO A 128 2.40 -8.65 3.76
N ALA A 129 3.53 -8.08 4.18
CA ALA A 129 4.87 -8.55 3.84
C ALA A 129 5.54 -9.14 5.09
N GLU A 130 6.39 -10.14 4.90
CA GLU A 130 7.15 -10.75 6.01
C GLU A 130 7.97 -9.69 6.75
N GLY A 131 7.89 -9.71 8.08
CA GLY A 131 8.56 -8.73 8.94
C GLY A 131 7.98 -7.32 8.92
N GLY A 132 6.97 -7.01 8.10
CA GLY A 132 6.47 -5.64 7.93
C GLY A 132 5.55 -5.09 9.03
N GLY A 133 5.26 -5.87 10.07
CA GLY A 133 4.37 -5.48 11.18
C GLY A 133 2.88 -5.41 10.81
N LEU A 134 2.47 -5.98 9.66
CA LEU A 134 1.07 -6.04 9.21
C LEU A 134 0.60 -7.49 9.15
N ALA A 135 -0.68 -7.74 9.39
CA ALA A 135 -1.30 -9.07 9.34
C ALA A 135 -2.18 -9.26 8.09
N LEU A 136 -2.54 -10.51 7.78
CA LEU A 136 -3.47 -10.79 6.68
C LEU A 136 -4.86 -10.22 7.02
N GLY A 137 -5.48 -9.53 6.06
CA GLY A 137 -6.72 -8.79 6.29
C GLY A 137 -6.51 -7.38 6.86
N THR A 138 -5.28 -6.87 6.83
CA THR A 138 -5.02 -5.46 7.16
C THR A 138 -5.75 -4.53 6.20
N LYS A 139 -6.48 -3.57 6.77
CA LYS A 139 -7.22 -2.55 6.03
C LYS A 139 -6.72 -1.17 6.41
N VAL A 140 -6.45 -0.34 5.41
CA VAL A 140 -5.98 1.04 5.59
C VAL A 140 -7.06 1.99 5.09
N GLU A 141 -7.47 2.94 5.92
CA GLU A 141 -8.45 3.96 5.59
C GLU A 141 -7.76 5.32 5.55
N VAL A 142 -7.98 6.08 4.47
CA VAL A 142 -7.45 7.43 4.29
C VAL A 142 -8.62 8.41 4.19
N ARG A 143 -8.64 9.37 5.10
CA ARG A 143 -9.59 10.48 5.17
C ARG A 143 -8.85 11.78 4.86
N LEU A 144 -9.45 12.60 3.99
CA LEU A 144 -8.92 13.91 3.64
C LEU A 144 -9.83 15.00 4.24
N THR A 145 -9.23 15.98 4.91
CA THR A 145 -9.95 17.14 5.45
C THR A 145 -9.97 18.31 4.47
N ASP A 146 -8.84 18.55 3.78
CA ASP A 146 -8.60 19.83 3.10
C ASP A 146 -8.60 19.71 1.56
N ARG A 147 -8.88 18.52 1.01
CA ARG A 147 -8.90 18.24 -0.43
C ARG A 147 -10.06 17.33 -0.83
N GLY A 148 -10.55 17.50 -2.05
CA GLY A 148 -11.57 16.63 -2.63
C GLY A 148 -11.11 15.17 -2.76
N MET A 149 -11.86 14.24 -2.15
CA MET A 149 -11.58 12.80 -2.19
C MET A 149 -11.55 12.23 -3.61
N PHE A 150 -12.40 12.70 -4.53
CA PHE A 150 -12.47 12.16 -5.89
C PHE A 150 -11.19 12.37 -6.71
N GLU A 151 -10.59 13.56 -6.62
CA GLU A 151 -9.32 13.86 -7.30
C GLU A 151 -8.19 12.96 -6.77
N PHE A 152 -8.19 12.74 -5.45
CA PHE A 152 -7.26 11.83 -4.80
C PHE A 152 -7.44 10.39 -5.27
N ILE A 153 -8.68 9.89 -5.35
CA ILE A 153 -8.98 8.54 -5.82
C ILE A 153 -8.49 8.33 -7.24
N ASN A 154 -8.80 9.26 -8.15
CA ASN A 154 -8.33 9.18 -9.54
C ASN A 154 -6.80 9.13 -9.62
N THR A 155 -6.12 9.91 -8.77
CA THR A 155 -4.66 9.89 -8.68
C THR A 155 -4.16 8.54 -8.18
N VAL A 156 -4.72 8.01 -7.09
CA VAL A 156 -4.34 6.71 -6.53
C VAL A 156 -4.54 5.58 -7.54
N GLU A 157 -5.69 5.56 -8.23
CA GLU A 157 -6.00 4.52 -9.23
C GLU A 157 -5.06 4.60 -10.43
N SER A 158 -4.82 5.82 -10.95
CA SER A 158 -3.86 6.04 -12.05
C SER A 158 -2.46 5.58 -11.67
N VAL A 159 -1.96 6.00 -10.51
CA VAL A 159 -0.62 5.65 -10.04
C VAL A 159 -0.49 4.16 -9.78
N ARG A 160 -1.50 3.54 -9.15
CA ARG A 160 -1.51 2.10 -8.89
C ARG A 160 -1.50 1.29 -10.18
N SER A 161 -2.31 1.67 -11.16
CA SER A 161 -2.36 1.01 -12.47
C SER A 161 -0.98 1.06 -13.15
N THR A 162 -0.37 2.25 -13.22
CA THR A 162 0.98 2.41 -13.79
C THR A 162 2.04 1.64 -13.02
N ALA A 163 1.99 1.61 -11.69
CA ALA A 163 2.95 0.89 -10.87
C ALA A 163 2.86 -0.63 -11.06
N ILE A 164 1.64 -1.17 -11.19
CA ILE A 164 1.42 -2.60 -11.47
C ILE A 164 1.98 -2.96 -12.83
N GLU A 165 1.73 -2.14 -13.86
CA GLU A 165 2.25 -2.41 -15.21
C GLU A 165 3.77 -2.35 -15.25
N ARG A 166 4.38 -1.31 -14.65
CA ARG A 166 5.84 -1.23 -14.51
C ARG A 166 6.42 -2.44 -13.79
N ALA A 167 5.77 -2.90 -12.72
CA ALA A 167 6.24 -4.08 -11.98
C ALA A 167 6.11 -5.39 -12.79
N ARG A 168 5.12 -5.47 -13.70
CA ARG A 168 4.98 -6.59 -14.65
C ARG A 168 6.09 -6.53 -15.70
N GLU A 169 6.29 -5.38 -16.33
CA GLU A 169 7.37 -5.16 -17.30
C GLU A 169 8.74 -5.50 -16.71
N ALA A 170 9.01 -5.04 -15.49
CA ALA A 170 10.27 -5.31 -14.79
C ALA A 170 10.49 -6.81 -14.48
N ARG A 171 9.40 -7.57 -14.27
CA ARG A 171 9.47 -9.04 -14.09
C ARG A 171 9.63 -9.78 -15.41
N LEU A 172 9.09 -9.22 -16.50
CA LEU A 172 9.10 -9.77 -17.85
C LEU A 172 10.33 -9.29 -18.65
N GLY A 173 11.43 -8.91 -18.02
CA GLY A 173 12.64 -8.36 -18.64
C GLY A 173 13.36 -9.24 -19.70
N GLU A 174 12.76 -10.32 -20.17
CA GLU A 174 13.12 -10.95 -21.44
C GLU A 174 12.11 -10.53 -22.51
N PRO A 175 12.54 -9.86 -23.60
CA PRO A 175 11.66 -9.65 -24.74
C PRO A 175 11.13 -11.01 -25.18
N LEU A 176 9.80 -11.16 -25.26
CA LEU A 176 9.18 -12.32 -25.88
C LEU A 176 9.90 -12.55 -27.22
N PRO A 177 10.33 -13.78 -27.55
CA PRO A 177 10.94 -14.05 -28.84
C PRO A 177 10.04 -13.46 -29.91
N MET A 178 10.56 -12.49 -30.68
CA MET A 178 9.88 -12.06 -31.88
C MET A 178 9.79 -13.31 -32.75
N TYR A 179 8.61 -13.94 -32.78
CA TYR A 179 8.32 -14.91 -33.82
C TYR A 179 8.47 -14.13 -35.11
N ASN A 180 9.56 -14.41 -35.82
CA ASN A 180 9.80 -13.93 -37.16
C ASN A 180 8.64 -14.50 -37.97
N GLN A 181 7.55 -13.74 -38.12
CA GLN A 181 6.46 -14.13 -39.00
C GLN A 181 7.11 -14.25 -40.38
N PRO A 182 7.13 -15.44 -41.00
CA PRO A 182 7.70 -15.56 -42.32
C PRO A 182 6.97 -14.58 -43.23
N GLN A 183 7.73 -13.64 -43.77
CA GLN A 183 7.29 -12.68 -44.76
C GLN A 183 6.58 -13.48 -45.88
N PRO A 184 5.35 -13.12 -46.29
CA PRO A 184 4.65 -13.85 -47.34
C PRO A 184 5.43 -13.68 -48.64
N GLY A 185 6.24 -14.69 -48.99
CA GLY A 185 7.08 -14.67 -50.20
C GLY A 185 8.37 -15.50 -50.13
N THR A 186 8.83 -15.93 -48.96
CA THR A 186 10.08 -16.72 -48.84
C THR A 186 9.77 -18.18 -48.51
N ALA A 187 10.00 -19.08 -49.46
CA ALA A 187 9.89 -20.52 -49.23
C ALA A 187 10.93 -20.99 -48.20
N PRO A 188 10.58 -21.90 -47.28
CA PRO A 188 11.54 -22.47 -46.33
C PRO A 188 12.56 -23.35 -47.06
N PRO A 189 13.83 -23.40 -46.59
CA PRO A 189 14.81 -24.35 -47.09
C PRO A 189 14.35 -25.79 -46.79
N THR A 190 14.35 -26.65 -47.81
CA THR A 190 13.78 -28.00 -47.82
C THR A 190 14.63 -29.07 -47.12
N ASP A 191 15.69 -28.71 -46.40
CA ASP A 191 16.74 -29.66 -46.02
C ASP A 191 16.56 -30.36 -44.66
N ASP A 192 15.46 -30.12 -43.93
CA ASP A 192 15.31 -30.68 -42.58
C ASP A 192 13.90 -31.27 -42.32
N LEU A 193 13.38 -32.03 -43.29
CA LEU A 193 12.21 -32.88 -43.08
C LEU A 193 12.65 -34.26 -42.58
N PRO A 194 12.15 -34.73 -41.41
CA PRO A 194 12.43 -36.09 -40.94
C PRO A 194 11.88 -37.13 -41.92
N PRO A 195 12.61 -38.24 -42.17
CA PRO A 195 12.24 -39.22 -43.18
C PRO A 195 10.92 -39.90 -42.80
N GLY A 196 9.86 -39.61 -43.55
CA GLY A 196 8.53 -40.16 -43.30
C GLY A 196 7.36 -39.41 -43.93
N TYR A 197 7.57 -38.21 -44.48
CA TYR A 197 6.52 -37.47 -45.18
C TYR A 197 6.96 -37.13 -46.60
N THR A 198 6.62 -38.03 -47.54
CA THR A 198 6.40 -37.68 -48.93
C THR A 198 4.94 -37.96 -49.27
N VAL A 199 4.39 -37.09 -50.12
CA VAL A 199 3.01 -37.05 -50.65
C VAL A 199 2.47 -38.42 -51.05
#